data_AF-A0A5J5DG05-F1
#
_entry.id   AF-A0A5J5DG05-F1
#
_cell.length_a   1.000
_cell.length_b   1.000
_cell.length_c   1.000
_cell.angle_alpha   90.00
_cell.angle_beta   90.00
_cell.angle_gamma   90.00
#
_symmetry.space_group_name_H-M   'P 1'
#
loop_
_entity.id
_entity.type
_entity.pdbx_description
1 polymer ?
#
loop_
_entity_poly.entity_id
_entity_poly.type
_entity_poly.pdbx_seq_one_letter_code
_entity_poly.pdbx_strand_id
1 'polypeptide(L)'
;MKSLPYFCRGEVIRGFGRGSKELGIPTANFPDSVVDNLPADIGTGIYYGWACVGNGDVYKMVMSIGWNPYYKNTKKSMETHVIHTFKEDFYGEILSVVMAGYIRPERSYNSLEALIAAINSDIEEAKVKLELPEHLKLRDDNFFTSAPSSSRVSFPQQDKQRPSSDRIWSARHTVQLHMLGLRQSKQDGSHALQFGSLLSDSEP
;
A
#
# COMPACT_ATOMS: atom_id res chain seq x y z
N MET A 1 17.86 -1.54 -11.60
CA MET A 1 17.30 -2.70 -10.86
C MET A 1 17.48 -3.91 -11.75
N LYS A 2 18.24 -4.92 -11.31
CA LYS A 2 18.55 -6.09 -12.14
C LYS A 2 17.45 -7.16 -12.05
N SER A 3 16.66 -7.14 -10.97
CA SER A 3 15.62 -8.13 -10.71
C SER A 3 14.26 -7.82 -11.33
N LEU A 4 14.16 -6.86 -12.27
CA LEU A 4 12.94 -6.60 -13.03
C LEU A 4 13.04 -7.20 -14.44
N PRO A 5 11.96 -7.77 -15.00
CA PRO A 5 10.63 -7.91 -14.39
C PRO A 5 10.60 -8.93 -13.24
N TYR A 6 9.86 -8.61 -12.18
CA TYR A 6 9.71 -9.49 -11.01
C TYR A 6 8.29 -10.06 -10.93
N PHE A 7 8.19 -11.36 -10.70
CA PHE A 7 6.95 -12.12 -10.71
C PHE A 7 6.67 -12.64 -9.31
N CYS A 8 5.47 -12.39 -8.77
CA CYS A 8 5.04 -13.02 -7.53
C CYS A 8 3.52 -13.21 -7.47
N ARG A 9 3.10 -14.13 -6.61
CA ARG A 9 1.70 -14.41 -6.30
C ARG A 9 1.49 -14.46 -4.81
N GLY A 10 0.31 -14.08 -4.36
CA GLY A 10 -0.07 -14.21 -2.96
C GLY A 10 -1.55 -13.96 -2.75
N GLU A 11 -2.06 -14.48 -1.64
CA GLU A 11 -3.41 -14.22 -1.18
C GLU A 11 -3.57 -12.74 -0.82
N VAL A 12 -4.66 -12.12 -1.25
CA VAL A 12 -4.97 -10.73 -0.89
C VAL A 12 -5.43 -10.68 0.56
N ILE A 13 -4.59 -10.09 1.41
CA ILE A 13 -4.90 -9.92 2.83
C ILE A 13 -5.45 -8.53 3.13
N ARG A 14 -6.17 -8.43 4.25
CA ARG A 14 -6.60 -7.14 4.78
C ARG A 14 -5.39 -6.40 5.34
N GLY A 15 -5.21 -5.16 4.89
CA GLY A 15 -4.31 -4.22 5.55
C GLY A 15 -4.91 -3.70 6.86
N PHE A 16 -4.27 -2.68 7.44
CA PHE A 16 -4.67 -2.09 8.72
C PHE A 16 -5.87 -1.11 8.63
N GLY A 17 -6.79 -1.31 7.68
CA GLY A 17 -8.06 -0.59 7.60
C GLY A 17 -7.93 0.92 7.38
N ARG A 18 -7.07 1.35 6.45
CA ARG A 18 -6.87 2.77 6.13
C ARG A 18 -7.60 3.06 4.83
N GLY A 19 -8.41 4.12 4.81
CA GLY A 19 -9.43 4.43 3.81
C GLY A 19 -8.96 4.68 2.37
N SER A 20 -8.00 3.92 1.84
CA SER A 20 -7.64 3.96 0.41
C SER A 20 -8.87 3.75 -0.49
N LYS A 21 -9.83 2.93 -0.03
CA LYS A 21 -11.17 2.79 -0.64
C LYS A 21 -11.99 4.09 -0.59
N GLU A 22 -11.93 4.84 0.52
CA GLU A 22 -12.60 6.15 0.66
C GLU A 22 -11.95 7.23 -0.22
N LEU A 23 -10.67 7.06 -0.55
CA LEU A 23 -9.94 7.92 -1.49
C LEU A 23 -10.14 7.54 -2.96
N GLY A 24 -10.92 6.48 -3.24
CA GLY A 24 -11.16 5.97 -4.59
C GLY A 24 -9.99 5.17 -5.19
N ILE A 25 -8.97 4.83 -4.39
CA ILE A 25 -7.75 4.14 -4.85
C ILE A 25 -7.50 2.92 -3.95
N PRO A 26 -8.36 1.87 -4.01
CA PRO A 26 -8.23 0.70 -3.15
C PRO A 26 -6.92 -0.05 -3.39
N THR A 27 -6.25 -0.47 -2.31
CA THR A 27 -4.97 -1.21 -2.36
C THR A 27 -5.09 -2.61 -1.76
N ALA A 28 -4.66 -3.61 -2.51
CA ALA A 28 -4.52 -5.00 -2.07
C ALA A 28 -3.16 -5.21 -1.41
N ASN A 29 -3.14 -5.89 -0.26
CA ASN A 29 -1.90 -6.16 0.49
C ASN A 29 -1.47 -7.62 0.28
N PHE A 30 -0.16 -7.85 0.22
CA PHE A 30 0.43 -9.19 0.22
C PHE A 30 0.84 -9.64 1.64
N PRO A 31 0.84 -10.95 1.92
CA PRO A 31 1.35 -11.47 3.19
C PRO A 31 2.86 -11.33 3.28
N ASP A 32 3.38 -11.25 4.51
CA ASP A 32 4.81 -11.19 4.81
C ASP A 32 5.61 -12.28 4.07
N SER A 33 5.05 -13.48 3.92
CA SER A 33 5.70 -14.60 3.21
C SER A 33 6.02 -14.29 1.74
N VAL A 34 5.27 -13.39 1.09
CA VAL A 34 5.57 -12.93 -0.27
C VAL A 34 6.57 -11.78 -0.23
N VAL A 35 6.37 -10.84 0.69
CA VAL A 35 7.19 -9.62 0.78
C VAL A 35 8.62 -9.93 1.23
N ASP A 36 8.81 -10.87 2.14
CA ASP A 36 10.12 -11.31 2.65
C ASP A 36 10.95 -12.03 1.56
N ASN A 37 10.32 -12.45 0.45
CA ASN A 37 10.97 -13.06 -0.72
C ASN A 37 11.35 -12.03 -1.81
N LEU A 38 11.17 -10.74 -1.57
CA LEU A 38 11.63 -9.70 -2.49
C LEU A 38 13.17 -9.71 -2.63
N PRO A 39 13.71 -9.66 -3.85
CA PRO A 39 15.13 -9.45 -4.09
C PRO A 39 15.63 -8.17 -3.39
N ALA A 40 16.85 -8.24 -2.85
CA ALA A 40 17.43 -7.13 -2.09
C ALA A 40 17.58 -5.83 -2.90
N ASP A 41 17.74 -5.93 -4.22
CA ASP A 41 17.87 -4.78 -5.12
C ASP A 41 16.52 -4.14 -5.50
N ILE A 42 15.38 -4.75 -5.14
CA ILE A 42 14.06 -4.12 -5.20
C ILE A 42 13.90 -3.25 -3.94
N GLY A 43 14.24 -1.97 -4.09
CA GLY A 43 14.14 -0.96 -3.04
C GLY A 43 12.71 -0.52 -2.75
N THR A 44 12.55 0.38 -1.78
CA THR A 44 11.24 1.02 -1.55
C THR A 44 10.93 2.05 -2.64
N GLY A 45 9.65 2.35 -2.82
CA GLY A 45 9.15 3.28 -3.83
C GLY A 45 7.93 2.77 -4.57
N ILE A 46 7.63 3.44 -5.67
CA ILE A 46 6.47 3.17 -6.51
C ILE A 46 6.91 2.45 -7.78
N TYR A 47 6.21 1.37 -8.08
CA TYR A 47 6.42 0.47 -9.19
C TYR A 47 5.16 0.39 -10.04
N TYR A 48 5.30 -0.09 -11.27
CA TYR A 48 4.20 -0.36 -12.17
C TYR A 48 4.34 -1.74 -12.81
N GLY A 49 3.23 -2.28 -13.29
CA GLY A 49 3.22 -3.63 -13.84
C GLY A 49 1.84 -4.11 -14.25
N TRP A 50 1.74 -5.43 -14.32
CA TRP A 50 0.50 -6.15 -14.63
C TRP A 50 0.02 -6.95 -13.42
N ALA A 51 -1.28 -7.08 -13.27
CA ALA A 51 -1.94 -7.80 -12.19
C ALA A 51 -3.11 -8.64 -12.72
N CYS A 52 -3.30 -9.82 -12.14
CA CYS A 52 -4.44 -10.69 -12.36
C CYS A 52 -4.97 -11.16 -11.00
N VAL A 53 -6.29 -11.10 -10.82
CA VAL A 53 -6.98 -11.58 -9.61
C VAL A 53 -7.62 -12.93 -9.93
N GLY A 54 -7.25 -13.97 -9.18
CA GLY A 54 -7.71 -15.33 -9.40
C GLY A 54 -7.34 -15.83 -10.80
N ASN A 55 -8.35 -16.20 -11.59
CA ASN A 55 -8.22 -16.58 -13.00
C ASN A 55 -8.86 -15.53 -13.93
N GLY A 56 -8.95 -14.27 -13.47
CA GLY A 56 -9.57 -13.18 -14.23
C GLY A 56 -8.64 -12.58 -15.29
N ASP A 57 -9.10 -11.47 -15.89
CA ASP A 57 -8.30 -10.74 -16.88
C ASP A 57 -7.06 -10.07 -16.25
N VAL A 58 -6.09 -9.78 -17.10
CA VAL A 58 -4.85 -9.09 -16.73
C VAL A 58 -5.04 -7.58 -16.90
N TYR A 59 -4.83 -6.84 -15.81
CA TYR A 59 -4.98 -5.39 -15.73
C TYR A 59 -3.65 -4.70 -15.42
N LYS A 60 -3.55 -3.44 -15.80
CA LYS A 60 -2.43 -2.59 -15.36
C LYS A 60 -2.51 -2.36 -13.85
N MET A 61 -1.37 -2.16 -13.20
CA MET A 61 -1.30 -1.83 -11.78
C MET A 61 -0.20 -0.84 -11.46
N VAL A 62 -0.35 -0.20 -10.30
CA VAL A 62 0.75 0.43 -9.56
C VAL A 62 0.93 -0.28 -8.23
N MET A 63 2.17 -0.30 -7.75
CA MET A 63 2.52 -0.92 -6.48
C MET A 63 3.40 0.00 -5.64
N SER A 64 3.06 0.13 -4.37
CA SER A 64 3.90 0.76 -3.35
C SER A 64 4.66 -0.32 -2.58
N ILE A 65 5.99 -0.18 -2.50
CA ILE A 65 6.84 -0.96 -1.60
C ILE A 65 7.40 -0.01 -0.57
N GLY A 66 7.12 -0.24 0.71
CA GLY A 66 7.54 0.63 1.81
C GLY A 66 7.98 -0.15 3.04
N TRP A 67 8.45 0.55 4.07
CA TRP A 67 8.77 -0.07 5.36
C TRP A 67 7.54 -0.11 6.28
N ASN A 68 7.33 -1.23 6.96
CA ASN A 68 6.24 -1.41 7.90
C ASN A 68 6.63 -0.88 9.30
N PRO A 69 6.02 0.23 9.77
CA PRO A 69 6.35 0.85 11.05
C PRO A 69 6.00 -0.03 12.26
N TYR A 70 5.01 -0.91 12.12
CA TYR A 70 4.58 -1.81 13.20
C TYR A 70 5.64 -2.84 13.56
N TYR A 71 6.52 -3.17 12.61
CA TYR A 71 7.67 -4.03 12.82
C TYR A 71 8.96 -3.23 13.02
N LYS A 72 8.87 -2.01 13.59
CA LYS A 72 10.03 -1.12 13.79
C LYS A 72 10.82 -0.87 12.49
N ASN A 73 10.12 -0.83 11.34
CA ASN A 73 10.72 -0.69 10.01
C ASN A 73 11.76 -1.78 9.66
N THR A 74 11.66 -2.98 10.21
CA THR A 74 12.54 -4.10 9.84
C THR A 74 11.96 -4.96 8.70
N LYS A 75 10.66 -4.82 8.43
CA LYS A 75 9.97 -5.54 7.36
C LYS A 75 9.43 -4.57 6.32
N LYS A 76 9.48 -4.98 5.05
CA LYS A 76 8.81 -4.25 3.96
C LYS A 76 7.31 -4.59 3.95
N SER A 77 6.52 -3.77 3.25
CA SER A 77 5.14 -4.04 2.87
C SER A 77 4.98 -3.81 1.36
N MET A 78 4.11 -4.57 0.72
CA MET A 78 3.73 -4.41 -0.69
C MET A 78 2.22 -4.17 -0.81
N GLU A 79 1.85 -3.04 -1.39
CA GLU A 79 0.47 -2.64 -1.62
C GLU A 79 0.24 -2.39 -3.10
N THR A 80 -0.73 -3.08 -3.70
CA THR A 80 -1.02 -3.00 -5.14
C THR A 80 -2.38 -2.35 -5.38
N HIS A 81 -2.42 -1.31 -6.19
CA HIS A 81 -3.64 -0.80 -6.78
C HIS A 81 -3.77 -1.31 -8.21
N VAL A 82 -4.77 -2.17 -8.44
CA VAL A 82 -5.12 -2.64 -9.78
C VAL A 82 -5.96 -1.57 -10.46
N ILE A 83 -5.54 -1.12 -11.65
CA ILE A 83 -6.17 -0.04 -12.41
C ILE A 83 -7.38 -0.63 -13.16
N HIS A 84 -8.38 -1.02 -12.37
CA HIS A 84 -9.64 -1.60 -12.82
C HIS A 84 -10.71 -1.43 -11.73
N THR A 85 -11.96 -1.24 -12.15
CA THR A 85 -13.09 -1.13 -11.22
C THR A 85 -13.71 -2.50 -10.99
N PHE A 86 -13.39 -3.11 -9.85
CA PHE A 86 -14.04 -4.35 -9.40
C PHE A 86 -15.41 -4.08 -8.78
N LYS A 87 -16.35 -5.01 -8.98
CA LYS A 87 -17.69 -4.94 -8.37
C LYS A 87 -17.69 -5.23 -6.88
N GLU A 88 -16.77 -6.09 -6.43
CA GLU A 88 -16.67 -6.59 -5.07
C GLU A 88 -15.21 -6.61 -4.62
N ASP A 89 -15.01 -6.66 -3.30
CA ASP A 89 -13.67 -6.87 -2.73
C ASP A 89 -13.22 -8.31 -3.00
N PHE A 90 -11.93 -8.52 -3.24
CA PHE A 90 -11.35 -9.82 -3.58
C PHE A 90 -10.36 -10.32 -2.50
N TYR A 91 -10.67 -10.08 -1.23
CA TYR A 91 -9.89 -10.65 -0.13
C TYR A 91 -9.92 -12.18 -0.16
N GLY A 92 -8.78 -12.82 0.09
CA GLY A 92 -8.65 -14.28 0.01
C GLY A 92 -8.39 -14.82 -1.39
N GLU A 93 -8.57 -14.01 -2.43
CA GLU A 93 -8.20 -14.39 -3.79
C GLU A 93 -6.68 -14.30 -4.00
N ILE A 94 -6.17 -15.09 -4.94
CA ILE A 94 -4.76 -14.99 -5.34
C ILE A 94 -4.59 -13.80 -6.27
N LEU A 95 -3.78 -12.82 -5.86
CA LEU A 95 -3.30 -11.75 -6.72
C LEU A 95 -1.95 -12.17 -7.31
N SER A 96 -1.91 -12.29 -8.64
CA SER A 96 -0.68 -12.51 -9.41
C SER A 96 -0.20 -11.19 -9.98
N VAL A 97 1.08 -10.86 -9.81
CA VAL A 97 1.66 -9.60 -10.29
C VAL A 97 2.98 -9.79 -11.02
N VAL A 98 3.19 -8.95 -12.03
CA VAL A 98 4.46 -8.78 -12.74
C VAL A 98 4.86 -7.32 -12.63
N MET A 99 5.85 -7.02 -11.76
CA MET A 99 6.45 -5.69 -11.68
C MET A 99 7.35 -5.47 -12.91
N ALA A 100 6.96 -4.56 -13.78
CA ALA A 100 7.65 -4.28 -15.03
C ALA A 100 8.72 -3.19 -14.88
N GLY A 101 8.50 -2.21 -14.00
CA GLY A 101 9.40 -1.08 -13.85
C GLY A 101 9.15 -0.23 -12.60
N TYR A 102 10.01 0.77 -12.44
CA TYR A 102 10.01 1.72 -11.33
C TYR A 102 9.57 3.10 -11.79
N ILE A 103 8.82 3.81 -10.95
CA ILE A 103 8.36 5.18 -11.18
C ILE A 103 9.25 6.14 -10.40
N ARG A 104 9.22 6.05 -9.05
CA ARG A 104 9.82 7.06 -8.16
C ARG A 104 10.01 6.53 -6.74
N PRO A 105 10.84 7.20 -5.92
CA PRO A 105 10.96 6.86 -4.50
C PRO A 105 9.69 7.22 -3.71
N GLU A 106 9.61 6.68 -2.49
CA GLU A 106 8.65 7.14 -1.48
C GLU A 106 8.84 8.65 -1.23
N ARG A 107 7.75 9.36 -0.97
CA ARG A 107 7.76 10.82 -0.80
C ARG A 107 6.85 11.24 0.33
N SER A 108 7.13 12.42 0.88
CA SER A 108 6.29 13.10 1.87
C SER A 108 5.46 14.25 1.28
N TYR A 109 4.23 14.47 1.74
CA TYR A 109 3.26 15.38 1.09
C TYR A 109 2.45 16.13 2.11
N ASN A 110 2.34 17.45 2.07
CA ASN A 110 1.77 18.14 3.24
C ASN A 110 0.23 18.18 3.29
N SER A 111 -0.46 17.43 2.42
CA SER A 111 -1.93 17.30 2.41
C SER A 111 -2.39 16.00 1.76
N LEU A 112 -3.63 15.59 2.08
CA LEU A 112 -4.29 14.46 1.44
C LEU A 112 -4.46 14.65 -0.07
N GLU A 113 -4.80 15.86 -0.50
CA GLU A 113 -4.97 16.23 -1.91
C GLU A 113 -3.66 16.06 -2.68
N ALA A 114 -2.54 16.48 -2.11
CA ALA A 114 -1.22 16.32 -2.73
C ALA A 114 -0.83 14.84 -2.86
N LEU A 115 -1.21 14.02 -1.88
CA LEU A 115 -1.07 12.56 -1.92
C LEU A 115 -1.89 11.94 -3.04
N ILE A 116 -3.19 12.27 -3.14
CA ILE A 116 -4.08 11.78 -4.19
C ILE A 116 -3.56 12.19 -5.58
N ALA A 117 -3.18 13.46 -5.74
CA ALA A 117 -2.65 13.97 -7.00
C ALA A 117 -1.41 13.20 -7.46
N ALA A 118 -0.51 12.86 -6.52
CA ALA A 118 0.66 12.07 -6.85
C ALA A 118 0.34 10.62 -7.23
N ILE A 119 -0.58 9.97 -6.51
CA ILE A 119 -0.99 8.61 -6.90
C ILE A 119 -1.63 8.61 -8.28
N ASN A 120 -2.47 9.60 -8.58
CA ASN A 120 -3.05 9.74 -9.92
C ASN A 120 -1.98 9.97 -10.99
N SER A 121 -0.95 10.78 -10.70
CA SER A 121 0.21 10.93 -11.58
C SER A 121 0.95 9.61 -11.80
N ASP A 122 1.13 8.81 -10.76
CA ASP A 122 1.77 7.49 -10.85
C ASP A 122 0.94 6.53 -11.71
N ILE A 123 -0.40 6.55 -11.57
CA ILE A 123 -1.33 5.76 -12.37
C ILE A 123 -1.23 6.14 -13.86
N GLU A 124 -1.23 7.43 -14.17
CA GLU A 124 -1.09 7.88 -15.57
C GLU A 124 0.28 7.54 -16.15
N GLU A 125 1.35 7.68 -15.38
CA GLU A 125 2.69 7.28 -15.83
C GLU A 125 2.77 5.77 -16.07
N ALA A 126 2.19 4.95 -15.18
CA ALA A 126 2.10 3.50 -15.35
C ALA A 126 1.31 3.13 -16.61
N LYS A 127 0.17 3.79 -16.85
CA LYS A 127 -0.64 3.56 -18.06
C LYS A 127 0.17 3.80 -19.33
N VAL A 128 0.94 4.88 -19.39
CA VAL A 128 1.78 5.22 -20.55
C VAL A 128 2.94 4.23 -20.70
N LYS A 129 3.70 3.98 -19.62
CA LYS A 129 4.87 3.09 -19.68
C LYS A 129 4.49 1.66 -20.07
N LEU A 130 3.35 1.16 -19.62
CA LEU A 130 2.90 -0.21 -19.94
C LEU A 130 2.47 -0.41 -21.41
N GLU A 131 2.33 0.66 -22.19
CA GLU A 131 2.11 0.59 -23.66
C GLU A 131 3.42 0.40 -24.45
N LEU A 132 4.59 0.56 -23.81
CA LEU A 132 5.87 0.29 -24.47
C LEU A 132 5.96 -1.21 -24.84
N PRO A 133 6.44 -1.58 -26.05
CA PRO A 133 6.42 -2.97 -26.52
C PRO A 133 7.08 -3.98 -25.56
N GLU A 134 8.18 -3.59 -24.91
CA GLU A 134 8.90 -4.41 -23.94
C GLU A 134 8.09 -4.71 -22.67
N HIS A 135 7.12 -3.87 -22.33
CA HIS A 135 6.27 -4.01 -21.16
C HIS A 135 4.89 -4.58 -21.53
N LEU A 136 4.37 -4.24 -22.70
CA LEU A 136 3.08 -4.72 -23.19
C LEU A 136 3.06 -6.24 -23.32
N LYS A 137 4.16 -6.84 -23.82
CA LYS A 137 4.30 -8.30 -23.95
C LYS A 137 4.19 -9.05 -22.61
N LEU A 138 4.46 -8.39 -21.48
CA LEU A 138 4.38 -9.01 -20.15
C LEU A 138 2.94 -9.28 -19.72
N ARG A 139 1.95 -8.59 -20.32
CA ARG A 139 0.52 -8.85 -20.10
C ARG A 139 0.15 -10.29 -20.48
N ASP A 140 0.76 -10.79 -21.55
CA ASP A 140 0.43 -12.08 -22.16
C ASP A 140 1.41 -13.19 -21.70
N ASP A 141 2.19 -12.94 -20.65
CA ASP A 141 3.12 -13.92 -20.10
C ASP A 141 2.40 -15.16 -19.55
N ASN A 142 2.96 -16.35 -19.77
CA ASN A 142 2.40 -17.61 -19.27
C ASN A 142 2.26 -17.65 -17.74
N PHE A 143 2.95 -16.76 -17.03
CA PHE A 143 2.75 -16.53 -15.61
C PHE A 143 1.29 -16.16 -15.26
N PHE A 144 0.49 -15.57 -16.15
CA PHE A 144 -0.91 -15.28 -15.83
C PHE A 144 -1.86 -16.44 -16.15
N THR A 145 -1.46 -17.38 -17.00
CA THR A 145 -2.30 -18.52 -17.43
C THR A 145 -1.96 -19.83 -16.73
N SER A 146 -0.75 -19.96 -16.20
CA SER A 146 -0.32 -21.15 -15.48
C SER A 146 -1.04 -21.25 -14.13
N ALA A 147 -1.81 -22.30 -13.90
CA ALA A 147 -2.47 -22.51 -12.61
C ALA A 147 -1.44 -22.43 -11.46
N PRO A 148 -1.74 -21.74 -10.33
CA PRO A 148 -0.90 -21.83 -9.15
C PRO A 148 -0.80 -23.30 -8.75
N SER A 149 0.43 -23.83 -8.67
CA SER A 149 0.63 -25.23 -8.29
C SER A 149 -0.06 -25.47 -6.95
N SER A 150 -1.11 -26.28 -6.96
CA SER A 150 -1.98 -26.48 -5.81
C SER A 150 -1.30 -27.35 -4.76
N SER A 151 -0.40 -26.79 -3.95
CA SER A 151 -0.18 -27.31 -2.62
C SER A 151 -1.25 -26.70 -1.71
N ARG A 152 -2.43 -27.34 -1.65
CA ARG A 152 -3.43 -27.02 -0.62
C ARG A 152 -2.78 -27.26 0.74
N VAL A 153 -2.37 -26.19 1.41
CA VAL A 153 -2.13 -26.25 2.85
C VAL A 153 -3.50 -26.18 3.51
N SER A 154 -3.98 -27.33 3.97
CA SER A 154 -5.18 -27.41 4.81
C SER A 154 -4.87 -26.75 6.14
N PHE A 155 -5.40 -25.56 6.39
CA PHE A 155 -5.31 -24.93 7.71
C PHE A 155 -6.38 -25.53 8.64
N PRO A 156 -6.02 -25.96 9.86
CA PRO A 156 -7.01 -26.32 10.87
C PRO A 156 -7.86 -25.10 11.23
N GLN A 157 -9.18 -25.27 11.31
CA GLN A 157 -10.09 -24.27 11.87
C GLN A 157 -9.66 -23.98 13.31
N GLN A 158 -9.12 -22.78 13.55
CA GLN A 158 -8.80 -22.33 14.89
C GLN A 158 -9.96 -21.50 15.46
N ASP A 159 -10.30 -21.88 16.68
CA ASP A 159 -11.49 -21.51 17.43
C ASP A 159 -11.61 -20.00 17.66
N LYS A 160 -12.86 -19.51 17.61
CA LYS A 160 -13.21 -18.12 17.87
C LYS A 160 -13.13 -17.84 19.38
N GLN A 161 -12.01 -17.29 19.84
CA GLN A 161 -11.99 -16.54 21.10
C GLN A 161 -11.46 -15.13 20.85
N ARG A 162 -12.41 -14.19 20.83
CA ARG A 162 -12.21 -12.75 20.64
C ARG A 162 -11.96 -12.12 22.02
N PRO A 163 -10.80 -11.47 22.29
CA PRO A 163 -10.64 -10.70 23.52
C PRO A 163 -11.53 -9.44 23.50
N SER A 164 -11.98 -9.05 24.69
CA SER A 164 -13.01 -8.04 24.93
C SER A 164 -12.63 -6.62 24.53
N SER A 165 -13.67 -5.82 24.27
CA SER A 165 -13.72 -4.52 23.60
C SER A 165 -13.15 -3.30 24.34
N ASP A 166 -12.52 -3.45 25.51
CA ASP A 166 -12.24 -2.29 26.38
C ASP A 166 -10.77 -2.25 26.82
N ARG A 167 -9.90 -1.84 25.88
CA ARG A 167 -8.60 -1.19 26.09
C ARG A 167 -7.83 -1.25 24.77
N ILE A 168 -7.84 -0.16 24.01
CA ILE A 168 -6.74 0.40 23.17
C ILE A 168 -7.38 1.60 22.48
N TRP A 169 -7.48 2.71 23.23
CA TRP A 169 -7.73 4.02 22.66
C TRP A 169 -6.48 4.86 22.89
N SER A 170 -5.45 4.64 22.08
CA SER A 170 -4.37 5.60 21.84
C SER A 170 -3.50 5.11 20.67
N ALA A 171 -2.93 6.06 19.91
CA ALA A 171 -1.91 5.87 18.87
C ALA A 171 -2.40 5.35 17.50
N ARG A 172 -3.06 6.25 16.76
CA ARG A 172 -3.32 6.16 15.32
C ARG A 172 -2.04 6.39 14.49
N HIS A 173 -2.06 5.85 13.27
CA HIS A 173 -1.30 6.24 12.06
C HIS A 173 0.00 5.47 11.76
N THR A 174 0.11 4.95 10.51
CA THR A 174 1.27 5.01 9.57
C THR A 174 1.26 3.85 8.57
N VAL A 175 0.92 4.12 7.30
CA VAL A 175 1.52 3.59 6.04
C VAL A 175 1.08 4.48 4.86
N GLN A 176 -0.04 5.22 4.94
CA GLN A 176 -0.36 6.28 3.95
C GLN A 176 0.17 7.68 4.35
N LEU A 177 0.90 7.78 5.46
CA LEU A 177 1.33 9.04 6.09
C LEU A 177 2.84 9.32 6.00
N HIS A 178 3.62 8.55 5.24
CA HIS A 178 4.89 9.13 4.83
C HIS A 178 4.64 10.33 3.92
N MET A 179 3.50 10.38 3.25
CA MET A 179 2.95 11.54 2.56
C MET A 179 2.38 12.64 3.49
N LEU A 180 3.05 13.06 4.57
CA LEU A 180 2.73 14.23 5.43
C LEU A 180 3.95 14.63 6.26
N GLY A 181 4.72 15.59 5.76
CA GLY A 181 5.90 16.18 6.41
C GLY A 181 5.56 17.07 7.60
N LEU A 182 4.64 16.66 8.46
CA LEU A 182 4.33 17.38 9.70
C LEU A 182 5.12 16.77 10.85
N ARG A 183 6.22 17.43 11.22
CA ARG A 183 6.87 17.19 12.52
C ARG A 183 5.86 17.52 13.61
N GLN A 184 5.45 16.54 14.40
CA GLN A 184 4.79 16.83 15.67
C GLN A 184 5.84 17.45 16.62
N SER A 185 5.68 18.74 16.94
CA SER A 185 6.30 19.29 18.14
C SER A 185 5.61 18.64 19.34
N LYS A 186 6.39 17.95 20.18
CA LYS A 186 5.92 17.54 21.50
C LYS A 186 5.58 18.81 22.28
N GLN A 187 4.30 19.00 22.61
CA GLN A 187 3.94 19.78 23.78
C GLN A 187 3.32 18.79 24.77
N ASP A 188 4.07 18.60 25.86
CA ASP A 188 3.66 17.83 27.02
C ASP A 188 2.40 18.45 27.64
N GLY A 189 1.54 17.57 28.13
CA GLY A 189 0.24 17.94 28.66
C GLY A 189 0.32 18.68 30.00
N SER A 190 -0.58 19.64 30.16
CA SER A 190 -1.19 19.98 31.45
C SER A 190 -2.51 20.70 31.22
N HIS A 191 -3.56 20.18 31.82
CA HIS A 191 -4.88 20.81 31.91
C HIS A 191 -4.79 22.18 32.61
N ALA A 192 -5.37 23.21 31.99
CA ALA A 192 -6.18 24.23 32.66
C ALA A 192 -6.82 25.16 31.60
N LEU A 193 -8.15 25.19 31.54
CA LEU A 193 -8.88 26.33 31.00
C LEU A 193 -8.75 27.46 32.03
N GLN A 194 -7.96 28.48 31.72
CA GLN A 194 -7.92 29.70 32.50
C GLN A 194 -8.11 30.89 31.56
N PHE A 195 -9.27 31.53 31.66
CA PHE A 195 -9.53 32.83 31.07
C PHE A 195 -8.74 33.89 31.85
N GLY A 196 -7.82 34.56 31.17
CA GLY A 196 -7.08 35.72 31.67
C GLY A 196 -7.13 36.84 30.64
N SER A 197 -7.95 37.83 30.92
CA SER A 197 -8.03 39.14 30.25
C SER A 197 -6.77 40.00 30.51
N LEU A 198 -6.61 41.05 29.68
CA LEU A 198 -5.75 42.25 29.83
C LEU A 198 -4.27 42.02 29.43
N LEU A 199 -3.61 42.77 28.53
CA LEU A 199 -3.69 44.20 28.20
C LEU A 199 -3.31 44.50 26.74
N SER A 200 -3.88 45.59 26.24
CA SER A 200 -3.47 46.38 25.10
C SER A 200 -2.16 47.12 25.37
N ASP A 201 -1.16 46.93 24.50
CA ASP A 201 -0.03 47.86 24.36
C ASP A 201 -0.23 48.68 23.09
N SER A 202 -0.48 49.97 23.28
CA SER A 202 -0.27 51.00 22.26
C SER A 202 0.27 52.24 22.96
N GLU A 203 1.56 52.49 22.75
CA GLU A 203 2.22 53.79 22.85
C GLU A 203 2.84 54.08 21.46
N PRO A 204 3.14 55.34 21.09
CA PRO A 204 3.42 56.50 21.95
C PRO A 204 2.35 57.60 22.00
#